data_AF-A0A2P7EDP6-F1
#
_entry.id   AF-A0A2P7EDP6-F1
#
_cell.length_a   1.000
_cell.length_b   1.000
_cell.length_c   1.000
_cell.angle_alpha   90.00
_cell.angle_beta   90.00
_cell.angle_gamma   90.00
#
_symmetry.space_group_name_H-M   'P 1'
#
loop_
_entity.id
_entity.type
_entity.pdbx_description
1 polymer ?
#
loop_
_entity_poly.entity_id
_entity_poly.type
_entity_poly.pdbx_seq_one_letter_code
_entity_poly.pdbx_strand_id
1 'polypeptide(L)'
;MADHEGRKLSVREMINAHLLPVLALVATASSVSIALSLGPIAGQASRWNQCYDGGLAWLDRNSPRIKGGDRLAIATNFCNGGSPNKPAR
;
A
#
# COMPACT_ATOMS: atom_id res chain seq x y z
N MET A 1 -32.06 31.99 2.93
CA MET A 1 -30.73 32.14 3.54
C MET A 1 -30.05 33.30 2.84
N ALA A 2 -29.71 34.36 3.57
CA ALA A 2 -28.96 35.50 3.04
C ALA A 2 -27.46 35.24 3.24
N ASP A 3 -26.59 35.84 2.42
CA ASP A 3 -25.14 35.82 2.69
C ASP A 3 -24.80 36.65 3.95
N HIS A 4 -23.53 36.66 4.37
CA HIS A 4 -23.05 37.43 5.53
C HIS A 4 -23.26 38.95 5.38
N GLU A 5 -23.59 39.43 4.17
CA GLU A 5 -23.88 40.82 3.82
C GLU A 5 -25.40 41.08 3.65
N GLY A 6 -26.26 40.12 3.99
CA GLY A 6 -27.72 40.26 3.93
C GLY A 6 -28.33 40.13 2.53
N ARG A 7 -27.55 39.74 1.51
CA ARG A 7 -28.04 39.61 0.13
C ARG A 7 -28.76 38.28 -0.08
N LYS A 8 -29.91 38.30 -0.76
CA LYS A 8 -30.62 37.09 -1.19
C LYS A 8 -29.80 36.38 -2.27
N LEU A 9 -29.13 35.30 -1.89
CA LEU A 9 -28.41 34.43 -2.82
C LEU A 9 -29.39 33.76 -3.79
N SER A 10 -29.01 33.69 -5.06
CA SER A 10 -29.71 32.82 -6.01
C SER A 10 -29.53 31.35 -5.60
N VAL A 11 -30.46 30.49 -6.00
CA VAL A 11 -30.40 29.03 -5.70
C VAL A 11 -29.06 28.42 -6.13
N ARG A 12 -28.47 28.91 -7.23
CA ARG A 12 -27.20 28.42 -7.76
C ARG A 12 -26.00 28.81 -6.89
N GLU A 13 -25.98 30.04 -6.38
CA GLU A 13 -24.94 30.49 -5.45
C GLU A 13 -25.06 29.79 -4.09
N MET A 14 -26.28 29.52 -3.63
CA MET A 14 -26.55 28.73 -2.42
C MET A 14 -26.00 27.30 -2.55
N ILE A 15 -26.25 26.64 -3.69
CA ILE A 15 -25.73 25.29 -3.96
C ILE A 15 -24.20 25.32 -3.99
N ASN A 16 -23.58 26.26 -4.72
CA ASN A 16 -22.13 26.35 -4.82
C ASN A 16 -21.45 26.64 -3.47
N ALA A 17 -22.08 27.46 -2.61
CA ALA A 17 -21.57 27.78 -1.27
C ALA A 17 -21.45 26.55 -0.36
N HIS A 18 -22.26 25.51 -0.57
CA HIS A 18 -22.26 24.29 0.26
C HIS A 18 -21.59 23.11 -0.45
N LEU A 19 -21.63 23.09 -1.79
CA LEU A 19 -21.04 22.03 -2.59
C LEU A 19 -19.53 21.97 -2.42
N LEU A 20 -18.83 23.11 -2.47
CA LEU A 20 -17.37 23.16 -2.33
C LEU A 20 -16.90 22.68 -0.95
N PRO A 21 -17.48 23.13 0.18
CA PRO A 21 -17.16 22.56 1.49
C PRO A 21 -17.43 21.06 1.60
N VAL A 22 -18.55 20.57 1.06
CA VAL A 22 -18.88 19.13 1.09
C VAL A 22 -17.87 18.33 0.28
N LEU A 23 -17.51 18.80 -0.93
CA LEU A 23 -16.49 18.16 -1.75
C LEU A 23 -15.12 18.16 -1.05
N ALA A 24 -14.76 19.26 -0.37
CA ALA A 24 -13.52 19.33 0.40
C ALA A 24 -13.50 18.32 1.57
N LEU A 25 -14.62 18.17 2.28
CA LEU A 25 -14.76 17.18 3.35
C LEU A 25 -14.65 15.75 2.80
N VAL A 26 -15.36 15.44 1.72
CA VAL A 26 -15.30 14.12 1.08
C VAL A 26 -13.89 13.82 0.60
N ALA A 27 -13.25 14.75 -0.12
CA ALA A 27 -11.88 14.59 -0.59
C ALA A 27 -10.91 14.34 0.57
N THR A 28 -11.01 15.11 1.66
CA THR A 28 -10.16 14.95 2.83
C THR A 28 -10.37 13.59 3.50
N ALA A 29 -11.64 13.20 3.73
CA ALA A 29 -11.97 11.90 4.32
C ALA A 29 -11.48 10.73 3.46
N SER A 30 -11.63 10.82 2.14
CA SER A 30 -11.09 9.84 1.19
C SER A 30 -9.57 9.77 1.26
N SER A 31 -8.86 10.90 1.23
CA SER A 31 -7.39 10.94 1.32
C SER A 31 -6.87 10.35 2.62
N VAL A 32 -7.51 10.65 3.76
CA VAL A 32 -7.15 10.07 5.06
C VAL A 32 -7.36 8.55 5.05
N SER A 33 -8.49 8.09 4.52
CA SER A 33 -8.80 6.65 4.44
C SER A 33 -7.78 5.89 3.58
N ILE A 34 -7.35 6.48 2.46
CA ILE A 34 -6.29 5.94 1.60
C ILE A 34 -4.96 5.88 2.37
N ALA A 35 -4.58 6.96 3.05
CA ALA A 35 -3.33 7.01 3.81
C ALA A 35 -3.28 5.95 4.92
N LEU A 36 -4.38 5.77 5.66
CA LEU A 36 -4.49 4.73 6.68
C LEU A 36 -4.40 3.32 6.09
N SER A 37 -4.96 3.11 4.91
CA SER A 37 -4.93 1.81 4.22
C SER A 37 -3.54 1.47 3.65
N LEU A 38 -2.76 2.48 3.26
CA LEU A 38 -1.40 2.30 2.74
C LEU A 38 -0.40 1.83 3.81
N GLY A 39 -0.60 2.21 5.08
CA GLY A 39 0.30 1.82 6.18
C GLY A 39 0.51 0.31 6.29
N PRO A 40 -0.56 -0.49 6.43
CA PRO A 40 -0.46 -1.95 6.46
C PRO A 40 0.16 -2.55 5.19
N ILE A 41 -0.16 -2.01 4.01
CA ILE A 41 0.40 -2.49 2.73
C ILE A 41 1.92 -2.27 2.71
N ALA A 42 2.39 -1.09 3.11
CA ALA A 42 3.81 -0.79 3.22
C ALA A 42 4.50 -1.69 4.27
N GLY A 43 3.83 -1.95 5.39
CA GLY A 43 4.32 -2.89 6.41
C GLY A 43 4.49 -4.32 5.87
N GLN A 44 3.50 -4.82 5.13
CA GLN A 44 3.58 -6.14 4.50
C GLN A 44 4.70 -6.20 3.45
N ALA A 45 4.81 -5.19 2.58
CA ALA A 45 5.87 -5.11 1.58
C ALA A 45 7.28 -5.08 2.23
N SER A 46 7.45 -4.31 3.30
CA SER A 46 8.71 -4.25 4.05
C SER A 46 9.10 -5.61 4.64
N ARG A 47 8.15 -6.29 5.29
CA ARG A 47 8.39 -7.63 5.85
C ARG A 47 8.68 -8.67 4.76
N TRP A 48 8.00 -8.57 3.62
CA TRP A 48 8.24 -9.45 2.48
C TRP A 48 9.67 -9.25 1.93
N ASN A 49 10.11 -8.01 1.73
CA ASN A 49 11.47 -7.70 1.28
C ASN A 49 12.52 -8.25 2.25
N GLN A 50 12.33 -8.03 3.56
CA GLN A 50 13.25 -8.57 4.58
C GLN A 50 13.32 -10.10 4.55
N CYS A 51 12.17 -10.77 4.39
CA CYS A 51 12.14 -12.22 4.23
C CYS A 51 12.90 -12.65 2.98
N TYR A 52 12.65 -11.99 1.85
CA TYR A 52 13.23 -12.34 0.56
C TYR A 52 14.75 -12.23 0.61
N ASP A 53 15.27 -11.09 1.08
CA ASP A 53 16.71 -10.85 1.24
C ASP A 53 17.34 -11.87 2.22
N GLY A 54 16.65 -12.20 3.31
CA GLY A 54 17.07 -13.23 4.25
C GLY A 54 17.14 -14.62 3.62
N GLY A 55 16.14 -14.98 2.81
CA GLY A 55 16.09 -16.25 2.07
C GLY A 55 17.22 -16.37 1.05
N LEU A 56 17.49 -15.28 0.31
CA LEU A 56 18.62 -15.19 -0.61
C LEU A 56 19.96 -15.37 0.12
N ALA A 57 20.17 -14.68 1.23
CA ALA A 57 21.38 -14.80 2.03
C ALA A 57 21.54 -16.21 2.64
N TRP A 58 20.44 -16.85 3.02
CA TRP A 58 20.47 -18.24 3.49
C TRP A 58 20.87 -19.21 2.36
N LEU A 59 20.33 -19.03 1.15
CA LEU A 59 20.68 -19.85 -0.01
C LEU A 59 22.16 -19.70 -0.40
N ASP A 60 22.69 -18.48 -0.37
CA ASP A 60 24.10 -18.23 -0.68
C ASP A 60 25.05 -18.97 0.29
N ARG A 61 24.66 -19.06 1.57
CA ARG A 61 25.44 -19.77 2.59
C ARG A 61 25.30 -21.29 2.52
N ASN A 62 24.10 -21.81 2.25
CA ASN A 62 23.79 -23.23 2.43
C ASN A 62 23.72 -24.02 1.11
N SER A 63 23.45 -23.34 0.00
CA SER A 63 23.22 -23.94 -1.31
C SER A 63 23.84 -23.10 -2.45
N PRO A 64 25.16 -22.80 -2.41
CA PRO A 64 25.81 -21.88 -3.37
C PRO A 64 25.81 -22.36 -4.83
N ARG A 65 25.44 -23.63 -5.05
CA ARG A 65 25.24 -24.22 -6.39
C ARG A 65 23.96 -23.73 -7.06
N ILE A 66 22.96 -23.29 -6.30
CA ILE A 66 21.71 -22.75 -6.83
C ILE A 66 21.95 -21.31 -7.23
N LYS A 67 21.74 -20.99 -8.51
CA LYS A 67 21.98 -19.66 -9.08
C LYS A 67 20.82 -19.25 -9.98
N GLY A 68 20.85 -17.99 -10.42
CA GLY A 68 19.88 -17.48 -11.39
C GLY A 68 18.43 -17.59 -10.91
N GLY A 69 17.53 -17.96 -11.81
CA GLY A 69 16.09 -17.99 -11.56
C GLY A 69 15.65 -18.90 -10.41
N ASP A 70 16.27 -20.07 -10.26
CA ASP A 70 15.93 -21.03 -9.20
C ASP A 70 16.16 -20.47 -7.81
N ARG A 71 17.23 -19.66 -7.65
CA ARG A 71 17.54 -18.98 -6.40
C ARG A 71 16.42 -18.00 -6.02
N LEU A 72 15.92 -17.23 -6.98
CA LEU A 72 14.85 -16.25 -6.76
C LEU A 72 13.52 -16.96 -6.48
N ALA A 73 13.24 -18.04 -7.21
CA ALA A 73 12.02 -18.83 -7.05
C ALA A 73 11.93 -19.49 -5.67
N ILE A 74 13.02 -20.05 -5.16
CA ILE A 74 13.05 -20.67 -3.83
C ILE A 74 12.89 -19.64 -2.71
N ALA A 75 13.57 -18.50 -2.79
CA ALA A 75 13.41 -17.44 -1.80
C ALA A 75 11.98 -16.86 -1.80
N THR A 76 11.39 -16.70 -2.99
CA THR A 76 9.98 -16.28 -3.13
C THR A 76 9.03 -17.31 -2.52
N ASN A 77 9.23 -18.59 -2.81
CA ASN A 77 8.41 -19.69 -2.29
C ASN A 77 8.44 -19.74 -0.75
N PHE A 78 9.64 -19.60 -0.16
CA PHE A 78 9.82 -19.53 1.29
C PHE A 78 9.03 -18.39 1.93
N CYS A 79 9.10 -17.19 1.35
CA CYS A 79 8.39 -16.02 1.88
C CYS A 79 6.87 -16.08 1.68
N ASN A 80 6.39 -16.92 0.76
CA ASN A 80 4.98 -17.23 0.59
C ASN A 80 4.51 -18.42 1.45
N GLY A 81 5.31 -18.86 2.43
CA GLY A 81 4.95 -19.91 3.39
C GLY A 81 5.24 -21.33 2.91
N GLY A 82 5.91 -21.50 1.77
CA GLY A 82 6.40 -22.80 1.32
C GLY A 82 7.67 -23.22 2.06
N SER A 83 7.98 -24.52 2.03
CA SER A 83 9.24 -25.01 2.57
C SER A 83 10.38 -24.63 1.61
N PRO A 84 11.57 -24.25 2.13
CA PRO A 84 12.74 -24.06 1.29
C PRO A 84 13.14 -25.44 0.77
N ASN A 85 12.64 -25.80 -0.41
CA ASN A 85 12.92 -27.09 -1.02
C ASN A 85 14.43 -27.15 -1.27
N LYS A 86 15.15 -27.93 -0.45
CA LYS A 86 16.56 -28.24 -0.73
C LYS A 86 16.56 -28.98 -2.07
N PRO A 87 17.35 -28.55 -3.08
CA PRO A 87 17.60 -29.40 -4.22
C PRO A 87 18.17 -30.71 -3.70
N ALA A 88 17.72 -31.83 -4.27
CA ALA A 88 18.24 -33.15 -3.93
C ALA A 88 19.78 -33.13 -4.00
N ARG A 89 20.41 -33.73 -2.98
CA ARG A 89 21.88 -33.83 -2.87
C ARG A 89 22.46 -34.65 -4.00
#